data_AF-A0A820FS98-F1
#
_entry.id   AF-A0A820FS98-F1
#
_cell.length_a   1.000
_cell.length_b   1.000
_cell.length_c   1.000
_cell.angle_alpha   90.00
_cell.angle_beta   90.00
_cell.angle_gamma   90.00
#
_symmetry.space_group_name_H-M   'P 1'
#
loop_
_entity.id
_entity.type
_entity.pdbx_description
1 polymer ?
#
loop_
_entity_poly.entity_id
_entity_poly.type
_entity_poly.pdbx_seq_one_letter_code
_entity_poly.pdbx_strand_id
1 'polypeptide(L)' 'MPRIDFICQEDGDCPVTYESRRICNCCRLAKCFRVGMQKSLILSDAERLARKELVQKNRQKRGQLMMQNLSIVRITYLYI' A
#
# COMPACT_ATOMS: atom_id res chain seq x y z
N MET A 1 0.99 7.31 15.50
CA MET A 1 1.93 8.00 14.58
C MET A 1 2.06 9.45 15.02
N PRO A 2 3.28 9.98 15.23
CA PRO A 2 3.42 11.39 15.57
C PRO A 2 2.87 12.23 14.40
N ARG A 3 1.93 13.13 14.70
CA ARG A 3 1.43 14.09 13.71
C ARG A 3 2.56 15.08 13.46
N ILE A 4 3.19 14.96 12.30
CA ILE A 4 4.08 16.01 11.78
C ILE A 4 3.15 17.06 11.20
N ASP A 5 3.07 18.21 11.86
CA ASP A 5 2.27 19.32 11.39
C ASP A 5 2.97 19.92 10.17
N PHE A 6 2.38 19.71 8.98
CA PHE A 6 2.89 20.27 7.74
C PHE A 6 2.47 21.73 7.65
N ILE A 7 3.34 22.63 8.10
CA ILE A 7 3.13 24.07 8.04
C ILE A 7 3.90 24.62 6.83
N CYS A 8 3.27 25.50 6.05
CA CYS A 8 3.97 26.28 5.02
C CYS A 8 4.69 27.45 5.70
N GLN A 9 5.94 27.71 5.32
CA GLN A 9 6.70 28.85 5.84
C GLN A 9 6.48 30.14 5.03
N GLU A 10 5.86 30.02 3.87
CA GLU A 10 5.50 31.13 2.96
C GLU A 10 3.97 31.35 3.01
N ASP A 11 3.36 31.79 1.90
CA ASP A 11 1.93 32.12 1.80
C ASP A 11 0.98 30.93 1.53
N GLY A 12 1.48 29.69 1.58
CA GLY A 12 0.64 28.51 1.33
C GLY A 12 0.33 28.21 -0.16
N ASP A 13 0.99 28.90 -1.09
CA ASP A 13 0.86 28.66 -2.54
C ASP A 13 2.21 28.37 -3.22
N CYS A 14 3.08 27.64 -2.52
CA CYS A 14 4.39 27.27 -3.08
C CYS A 14 4.22 26.51 -4.41
N PRO A 15 4.98 26.84 -5.47
CA PRO A 15 4.91 26.12 -6.73
C PRO A 15 5.34 24.66 -6.52
N VAL A 16 4.51 23.71 -6.94
CA VAL A 16 4.79 22.27 -6.83
C VAL A 16 5.08 21.69 -8.22
N THR A 17 6.36 21.67 -8.58
CA THR A 17 6.93 21.07 -9.82
C THR A 17 7.74 19.81 -9.47
N TYR A 18 8.37 19.18 -10.47
CA TYR A 18 9.21 18.00 -10.23
C TYR A 18 10.39 18.30 -9.28
N GLU A 19 10.98 19.49 -9.44
CA GLU A 19 12.14 20.00 -8.71
C GLU A 19 11.73 20.52 -7.32
N SER A 20 10.64 21.28 -7.23
CA SER A 20 10.27 22.01 -6.01
C SER A 20 9.35 21.24 -5.05
N ARG A 21 8.77 20.10 -5.45
CA ARG A 21 7.79 19.33 -4.65
C ARG A 21 8.30 18.82 -3.29
N ARG A 22 9.61 18.85 -3.02
CA ARG A 22 10.18 18.46 -1.72
C ARG A 22 10.37 19.64 -0.76
N ILE A 23 10.24 20.87 -1.25
CA ILE A 23 10.48 22.10 -0.48
C ILE A 23 9.33 22.30 0.54
N CYS A 24 8.08 22.22 0.08
CA CYS A 24 6.93 22.42 0.95
C CYS A 24 5.98 21.21 0.93
N ASN A 25 6.03 20.41 2.00
CA ASN A 25 5.14 19.26 2.18
C ASN A 25 3.67 19.68 2.36
N CYS A 26 3.41 20.84 2.95
CA CYS A 26 2.06 21.40 3.14
C CYS A 26 1.38 21.68 1.78
N CYS A 27 1.99 22.53 0.95
CA CYS A 27 1.47 22.90 -0.37
C CYS A 27 1.36 21.69 -1.30
N ARG A 28 2.31 20.75 -1.22
CA ARG A 28 2.24 19.49 -1.95
C ARG A 28 1.01 18.67 -1.56
N LEU A 29 0.79 18.47 -0.26
CA LEU A 29 -0.37 17.72 0.23
C LEU A 29 -1.69 18.42 -0.15
N ALA A 30 -1.75 19.75 -0.02
CA ALA A 30 -2.90 20.54 -0.45
C ALA A 30 -3.18 20.37 -1.95
N LYS A 31 -2.15 20.42 -2.81
CA LYS A 31 -2.29 20.18 -4.25
C LYS A 31 -2.76 18.75 -4.54
N CYS A 32 -2.26 17.73 -3.83
CA CYS A 32 -2.71 16.33 -3.99
C CYS A 32 -4.23 16.21 -3.82
N PHE A 33 -4.81 16.83 -2.79
CA PHE A 33 -6.25 16.84 -2.62
C PHE A 33 -6.98 17.70 -3.66
N ARG A 34 -6.41 18.85 -4.03
CA ARG A 34 -6.95 19.75 -5.07
C ARG A 34 -7.08 19.07 -6.44
N VAL A 35 -6.14 18.20 -6.79
CA VAL A 35 -6.18 17.42 -8.06
C VAL A 35 -7.04 16.15 -7.96
N GLY A 36 -7.66 15.87 -6.81
CA GLY A 36 -8.67 14.82 -6.66
C GLY A 36 -8.22 13.54 -5.96
N MET A 37 -7.06 13.52 -5.27
CA MET A 37 -6.74 12.38 -4.40
C MET A 37 -7.76 12.31 -3.25
N GLN A 38 -8.32 11.13 -2.99
CA GLN A 38 -9.37 10.97 -1.98
C GLN A 38 -8.84 10.38 -0.68
N LYS A 39 -9.05 11.07 0.44
CA LYS A 39 -8.65 10.58 1.78
C LYS A 39 -9.42 9.33 2.20
N SER A 40 -10.66 9.17 1.73
CA SER A 40 -11.51 8.00 2.01
C SER A 40 -10.94 6.68 1.49
N LEU A 41 -10.04 6.73 0.49
CA LEU A 41 -9.41 5.54 -0.09
C LEU A 41 -8.09 5.17 0.62
N ILE A 42 -7.70 5.92 1.66
CA ILE A 42 -6.54 5.62 2.49
C ILE A 42 -7.01 4.68 3.60
N LEU A 43 -6.52 3.43 3.59
CA LEU A 43 -6.82 2.46 4.64
C LEU A 43 -6.35 3.00 5.99
N SER A 44 -7.23 2.89 6.99
CA SER A 44 -6.85 3.06 8.39
C SER A 44 -5.79 2.03 8.81
N ASP A 45 -5.12 2.28 9.93
CA ASP A 45 -4.11 1.35 10.47
C ASP A 45 -4.70 -0.05 10.72
N ALA A 46 -5.95 -0.11 11.20
CA ALA A 46 -6.66 -1.37 11.43
C ALA A 46 -6.95 -2.12 10.12
N GLU A 47 -7.49 -1.44 9.10
CA GLU A 47 -7.76 -2.05 7.79
C GLU A 47 -6.48 -2.48 7.08
N ARG A 48 -5.39 -1.71 7.23
CA ARG A 48 -4.08 -2.05 6.69
C ARG A 48 -3.56 -3.35 7.29
N LEU A 49 -3.72 -3.53 8.60
CA LEU A 49 -3.31 -4.74 9.31
C LEU A 49 -4.16 -5.95 8.90
N ALA A 50 -5.48 -5.79 8.86
CA ALA A 50 -6.41 -6.83 8.41
C ALA A 50 -6.10 -7.28 6.97
N ARG A 51 -5.83 -6.33 6.06
CA ARG A 51 -5.42 -6.65 4.68
C ARG A 51 -4.09 -7.42 4.65
N LYS A 52 -3.12 -7.03 5.48
CA LYS A 52 -1.82 -7.71 5.59
C LYS A 52 -1.98 -9.17 6.02
N GLU A 53 -2.78 -9.43 7.05
CA GLU A 53 -3.07 -10.78 7.54
C GLU A 53 -3.78 -11.64 6.48
N LEU A 54 -4.77 -11.07 5.79
CA LEU A 54 -5.49 -11.76 4.72
C LEU A 54 -4.55 -12.18 3.59
N VAL A 55 -3.68 -11.26 3.13
CA VAL A 55 -2.70 -11.54 2.08
C VAL A 55 -1.73 -12.64 2.52
N GLN A 56 -1.26 -12.61 3.77
CA GLN A 56 -0.37 -13.63 4.31
C GLN A 56 -1.02 -15.01 4.36
N LYS A 57 -2.26 -15.10 4.87
CA LYS A 57 -3.04 -16.35 4.89
C LYS A 57 -3.26 -16.90 3.49
N ASN A 58 -3.60 -16.04 2.52
CA ASN A 58 -3.80 -16.45 1.13
C ASN A 58 -2.50 -16.95 0.47
N ARG A 59 -1.35 -16.32 0.76
CA ARG A 59 -0.04 -16.79 0.28
C ARG A 59 0.31 -18.17 0.85
N GLN A 60 0.08 -18.39 2.15
CA GLN A 60 0.32 -19.69 2.80
C GLN A 60 -0.56 -20.79 2.20
N LYS A 61 -1.86 -20.53 2.03
CA LYS A 61 -2.79 -21.48 1.38
C LYS A 61 -2.36 -21.84 -0.04
N ARG A 62 -1.94 -20.85 -0.85
CA ARG A 62 -1.41 -21.09 -2.20
C ARG A 62 -0.15 -21.97 -2.18
N GLY A 63 0.76 -21.73 -1.23
CA GLY A 63 1.94 -22.58 -1.04
C GLY A 63 1.59 -24.02 -0.68
N GLN A 64 0.63 -24.21 0.24
CA GLN A 64 0.15 -25.54 0.64
C GLN A 64 -0.51 -26.29 -0.52
N LEU A 65 -1.39 -25.63 -1.27
CA LEU A 65 -2.03 -26.23 -2.46
C LEU A 65 -1.00 -26.62 -3.52
N MET A 66 0.03 -25.79 -3.74
CA MET A 66 1.12 -26.13 -4.65
C MET A 66 1.87 -27.39 -4.20
N MET A 67 2.21 -27.50 -2.90
CA MET A 67 2.84 -28.69 -2.35
C MET A 67 1.95 -29.93 -2.45
N GLN A 68 0.65 -29.81 -2.18
CA GLN A 68 -0.31 -30.91 -2.32
C GLN A 68 -0.42 -31.39 -3.77
N ASN A 69 -0.53 -30.46 -4.73
CA ASN A 69 -0.56 -30.79 -6.16
C ASN A 69 0.74 -31.50 -6.61
N LEU A 70 1.91 -31.05 -6.15
CA LEU A 70 3.19 -31.71 -6.40
C LEU A 70 3.20 -33.16 -5.88
N SER A 71 2.68 -33.38 -4.68
CA SER A 71 2.55 -34.72 -4.09
C SER A 71 1.61 -35.62 -4.90
N ILE A 72 0.46 -35.11 -5.33
CA ILE A 72 -0.50 -35.86 -6.15
C ILE A 72 0.12 -36.24 -7.49
N VAL A 73 0.76 -35.29 -8.17
CA VAL A 73 1.41 -35.53 -9.46
C VAL A 73 2.50 -36.61 -9.33
N ARG A 74 3.32 -36.53 -8.28
CA ARG A 74 4.32 -37.58 -7.98
C ARG A 74 3.69 -38.95 -7.79
N ILE A 75 2.62 -39.05 -7.01
CA ILE A 75 1.90 -40.30 -6.78
C ILE A 75 1.35 -40.83 -8.11
N THR A 76 0.66 -40.02 -8.91
CA THR A 76 0.08 -40.47 -10.19
C THR A 76 1.11 -41.02 -11.17
N TYR A 77 2.32 -40.45 -11.22
CA TYR A 77 3.40 -40.97 -12.08
C TYR A 77 4.05 -42.26 -11.55
N LEU A 78 3.85 -42.64 -10.29
CA LEU A 78 4.38 -43.89 -9.73
C LEU A 78 3.46 -45.10 -9.99
N TYR A 79 2.19 -44.86 -10.34
CA TYR A 79 1.18 -45.90 -10.57
C TYR A 79 0.78 -46.04 -12.05
N ILE A 80 1.51 -45.40 -12.96
CA ILE A 80 1.45 -45.58 -14.42
C ILE A 80 2.75 -46.25 -14.83
#